data_AF-A0A0D1JMB1-F1
#
_entry.id   AF-A0A0D1JMB1-F1
#
_cell.length_a   1.000
_cell.length_b   1.000
_cell.length_c   1.000
_cell.angle_alpha   90.00
_cell.angle_beta   90.00
_cell.angle_gamma   90.00
#
_symmetry.space_group_name_H-M   'P 1'
#
loop_
_entity.id
_entity.type
_entity.pdbx_description
1 polymer ?
#
loop_
_entity_poly.entity_id
_entity_poly.type
_entity_poly.pdbx_seq_one_letter_code
_entity_poly.pdbx_strand_id
1 'polypeptide(L)'
;MSDLTTDQRWLLYFIGGWMIRDCLIDSAGTDHLMQSMAGGYNHKPPTGGPEWMTAYETRNGKVVSPGHGDVRVVVTKAQINAYARSLSTSIRDELIAARDEETTERNRTLGWCHCPHAHIAPNAHSGPCTRYHPTEDEDHAHYLEADRLRGITEDILRRALRLNEQAEQLDLFTL
;
A
#
# COMPACT_ATOMS: atom_id res chain seq x y z
N MET A 1 -20.79 9.33 12.24
CA MET A 1 -20.76 8.22 11.25
C MET A 1 -19.30 7.84 11.04
N SER A 2 -18.84 6.80 11.75
CA SER A 2 -17.43 6.35 11.75
C SER A 2 -17.17 5.17 10.82
N ASP A 3 -18.21 4.60 10.20
CA ASP A 3 -18.08 3.40 9.38
C ASP A 3 -18.06 3.74 7.89
N LEU A 4 -17.14 3.09 7.18
CA LEU A 4 -17.00 3.20 5.73
C LEU A 4 -17.93 2.19 5.06
N THR A 5 -18.57 2.59 3.97
CA THR A 5 -19.31 1.63 3.12
C THR A 5 -18.37 0.57 2.56
N THR A 6 -18.92 -0.57 2.12
CA THR A 6 -18.12 -1.65 1.53
C THR A 6 -17.28 -1.18 0.35
N ASP A 7 -17.86 -0.41 -0.59
CA ASP A 7 -17.11 0.12 -1.74
C ASP A 7 -16.00 1.09 -1.33
N GLN A 8 -16.20 1.85 -0.25
CA GLN A 8 -15.16 2.72 0.29
C GLN A 8 -14.01 1.91 0.91
N ARG A 9 -14.31 0.81 1.60
CA ARG A 9 -13.30 -0.12 2.15
C ARG A 9 -12.53 -0.81 1.02
N TRP A 10 -13.22 -1.24 -0.04
CA TRP A 10 -12.59 -1.75 -1.25
C TRP A 10 -11.73 -0.72 -1.97
N LEU A 11 -12.15 0.56 -2.03
CA LEU A 11 -11.32 1.62 -2.60
C LEU A 11 -10.01 1.81 -1.81
N LEU A 12 -10.08 1.81 -0.48
CA LEU A 12 -8.86 1.87 0.33
C LEU A 12 -7.98 0.63 0.08
N TYR A 13 -8.55 -0.57 0.00
CA TYR A 13 -7.76 -1.77 -0.30
C TYR A 13 -7.14 -1.75 -1.70
N PHE A 14 -7.86 -1.23 -2.68
CA PHE A 14 -7.43 -1.13 -4.06
C PHE A 14 -6.25 -0.17 -4.24
N ILE A 15 -6.20 0.92 -3.48
CA ILE A 15 -4.99 1.75 -3.39
C ILE A 15 -3.87 0.94 -2.70
N GLY A 16 -4.21 0.31 -1.57
CA GLY A 16 -3.40 -0.69 -0.88
C GLY A 16 -2.02 -0.20 -0.44
N GLY A 17 -1.17 -1.20 -0.19
CA GLY A 17 0.25 -1.03 0.11
C GLY A 17 0.56 -0.14 1.32
N TRP A 18 1.79 0.39 1.32
CA TRP A 18 2.30 1.22 2.40
C TRP A 18 1.50 2.53 2.60
N MET A 19 0.94 3.09 1.52
CA MET A 19 0.20 4.36 1.61
C MET A 19 -1.04 4.23 2.50
N ILE A 20 -1.83 3.17 2.30
CA ILE A 20 -3.06 2.95 3.05
C ILE A 20 -2.76 2.41 4.44
N ARG A 21 -1.74 1.56 4.59
CA ARG A 21 -1.22 1.18 5.90
C ARG A 21 -0.95 2.41 6.76
N ASP A 22 -0.20 3.38 6.24
CA ASP A 22 0.17 4.58 7.00
C ASP A 22 -1.04 5.47 7.30
N CYS A 23 -2.02 5.56 6.38
CA CYS A 23 -3.29 6.25 6.63
C CYS A 23 -4.10 5.65 7.79
N LEU A 24 -4.01 4.33 7.99
CA LEU A 24 -4.72 3.61 9.06
C LEU A 24 -3.97 3.67 10.40
N ILE A 25 -2.67 3.97 10.39
CA ILE A 25 -1.87 4.22 11.59
C ILE A 25 -2.18 5.60 12.16
N ASP A 26 -2.05 6.66 11.35
CA ASP A 26 -2.23 8.03 11.81
C ASP A 26 -2.64 9.03 10.71
N SER A 27 -2.94 10.25 11.14
CA SER A 27 -3.37 11.32 10.23
C SER A 27 -2.25 11.85 9.34
N ALA A 28 -0.98 11.68 9.70
CA ALA A 28 0.14 12.12 8.87
C ALA A 28 0.25 11.26 7.60
N GLY A 29 -0.02 9.95 7.71
CA GLY A 29 -0.17 9.08 6.53
C GLY A 29 -1.27 9.56 5.58
N THR A 30 -2.42 9.95 6.14
CA THR A 30 -3.52 10.50 5.32
C THR A 30 -3.16 11.85 4.71
N ASP A 31 -2.43 12.72 5.42
CA ASP A 31 -1.95 13.99 4.88
C ASP A 31 -1.00 13.77 3.69
N HIS A 32 -0.07 12.84 3.83
CA HIS A 32 0.84 12.45 2.77
C HIS A 32 0.10 11.93 1.55
N LEU A 33 -0.90 11.05 1.74
CA LEU A 33 -1.73 10.57 0.64
C LEU A 33 -2.44 11.72 -0.09
N MET A 34 -3.02 12.67 0.64
CA MET A 34 -3.69 13.82 0.01
C MET A 34 -2.73 14.74 -0.74
N GLN A 35 -1.48 14.86 -0.29
CA GLN A 35 -0.44 15.68 -0.92
C GLN A 35 0.20 15.01 -2.13
N SER A 36 0.27 13.68 -2.17
CA SER A 36 0.92 12.95 -3.26
C SER A 36 0.19 13.09 -4.60
N MET A 37 -1.11 13.47 -4.56
CA MET A 37 -2.00 13.47 -5.72
C MET A 37 -1.97 12.12 -6.47
N ALA A 38 -1.69 11.03 -5.75
CA ALA A 38 -1.54 9.71 -6.33
C ALA A 38 -2.82 9.28 -7.04
N GLY A 39 -2.65 8.64 -8.19
CA GLY A 39 -3.71 8.03 -8.96
C GLY A 39 -3.18 6.86 -9.77
N GLY A 40 -4.09 5.98 -10.14
CA GLY A 40 -3.82 4.80 -10.94
C GLY A 40 -4.92 4.57 -11.95
N TYR A 41 -4.57 4.12 -13.16
CA TYR A 41 -5.50 3.83 -14.24
C TYR A 41 -5.20 2.45 -14.86
N ASN A 42 -6.22 1.80 -15.45
CA ASN A 42 -6.12 0.48 -16.09
C ASN A 42 -5.57 -0.63 -15.18
N HIS A 43 -5.81 -0.54 -13.87
CA HIS A 43 -5.48 -1.64 -12.97
C HIS A 43 -6.51 -2.76 -13.12
N LYS A 44 -6.05 -3.99 -12.84
CA LYS A 44 -6.97 -5.10 -12.59
C LYS A 44 -7.80 -4.77 -11.35
N PRO A 45 -9.11 -5.07 -11.34
CA PRO A 45 -9.92 -4.89 -10.15
C PRO A 45 -9.37 -5.74 -8.99
N PRO A 46 -9.57 -5.31 -7.74
CA PRO A 46 -9.09 -6.05 -6.58
C PRO A 46 -9.77 -7.42 -6.51
N THR A 47 -9.01 -8.48 -6.25
CA THR A 47 -9.54 -9.85 -6.15
C THR A 47 -10.59 -9.94 -5.03
N GLY A 48 -11.82 -10.34 -5.40
CA GLY A 48 -12.98 -10.44 -4.51
C GLY A 48 -13.76 -9.13 -4.34
N GLY A 49 -13.30 -8.02 -4.94
CA GLY A 49 -13.94 -6.73 -4.89
C GLY A 49 -14.73 -6.38 -6.16
N PRO A 50 -15.21 -5.13 -6.26
CA PRO A 50 -16.04 -4.70 -7.39
C PRO A 50 -15.25 -4.66 -8.71
N GLU A 51 -15.74 -5.38 -9.74
CA GLU A 51 -15.07 -5.49 -11.05
C GLU A 51 -14.88 -4.15 -11.77
N TRP A 52 -15.73 -3.16 -11.46
CA TRP A 52 -15.66 -1.83 -12.06
C TRP A 52 -14.51 -0.97 -11.49
N MET A 53 -13.93 -1.34 -10.34
CA MET A 53 -12.91 -0.57 -9.65
C MET A 53 -11.54 -0.80 -10.26
N THR A 54 -11.28 -0.09 -11.36
CA THR A 54 -10.06 -0.24 -12.18
C THR A 54 -9.17 1.01 -12.19
N ALA A 55 -9.63 2.09 -11.55
CA ALA A 55 -8.90 3.34 -11.45
C ALA A 55 -9.25 4.11 -10.18
N TYR A 56 -8.32 4.93 -9.69
CA TYR A 56 -8.57 5.88 -8.60
C TYR A 56 -7.77 7.16 -8.81
N GLU A 57 -8.20 8.23 -8.18
CA GLU A 57 -7.48 9.51 -8.16
C GLU A 57 -7.61 10.15 -6.77
N THR A 58 -6.51 10.68 -6.25
CA THR A 58 -6.49 11.51 -5.05
C THR A 58 -6.48 12.98 -5.45
N ARG A 59 -7.53 13.73 -5.09
CA ARG A 59 -7.65 15.15 -5.40
C ARG A 59 -8.48 15.89 -4.35
N ASN A 60 -8.16 17.15 -4.08
CA ASN A 60 -8.98 18.04 -3.24
C ASN A 60 -9.36 17.42 -1.87
N GLY A 61 -8.42 16.72 -1.21
CA GLY A 61 -8.65 16.14 0.12
C GLY A 61 -9.56 14.91 0.14
N LYS A 62 -9.75 14.25 -1.01
CA LYS A 62 -10.52 13.01 -1.14
C LYS A 62 -9.88 12.08 -2.17
N VAL A 63 -10.19 10.79 -2.02
CA VAL A 63 -9.96 9.76 -3.02
C VAL A 63 -11.28 9.51 -3.74
N VAL A 64 -11.23 9.38 -5.06
CA VAL A 64 -12.38 9.00 -5.88
C VAL A 64 -12.06 7.76 -6.72
N SER A 65 -13.09 6.95 -6.99
CA SER A 65 -13.02 5.88 -7.97
C SER A 65 -14.35 5.72 -8.72
N PRO A 66 -14.34 5.48 -10.04
CA PRO A 66 -13.18 5.59 -10.93
C PRO A 66 -12.54 6.99 -10.91
N GLY A 67 -11.23 7.07 -11.14
CA GLY A 67 -10.48 8.34 -11.16
C GLY A 67 -10.91 9.29 -12.29
N HIS A 68 -11.45 8.73 -13.37
CA HIS A 68 -11.96 9.46 -14.53
C HIS A 68 -13.37 8.99 -14.90
N GLY A 69 -14.14 9.88 -15.54
CA GLY A 69 -15.53 9.60 -15.91
C GLY A 69 -16.48 9.69 -14.73
N ASP A 70 -17.48 8.82 -14.71
CA ASP A 70 -18.55 8.81 -13.70
C ASP A 70 -18.04 8.21 -12.38
N VAL A 71 -17.68 9.08 -11.45
CA VAL A 71 -17.26 8.72 -10.09
C VAL A 71 -18.38 7.96 -9.37
N ARG A 72 -18.06 6.76 -8.86
CA ARG A 72 -18.99 5.88 -8.15
C ARG A 72 -18.80 5.92 -6.64
N VAL A 73 -17.56 5.99 -6.20
CA VAL A 73 -17.19 6.00 -4.78
C VAL A 73 -16.26 7.17 -4.48
N VAL A 74 -16.47 7.77 -3.31
CA VAL A 74 -15.65 8.87 -2.79
C VAL A 74 -15.34 8.59 -1.33
N VAL A 75 -14.07 8.75 -0.96
CA VAL A 75 -13.61 8.68 0.42
C VAL A 75 -12.87 9.96 0.76
N THR A 76 -13.36 10.72 1.73
CA THR A 76 -12.71 11.95 2.19
C THR A 76 -11.62 11.65 3.21
N LYS A 77 -10.64 12.55 3.31
CA LYS A 77 -9.64 12.56 4.40
C LYS A 77 -10.27 12.39 5.79
N ALA A 78 -11.38 13.09 6.06
CA ALA A 78 -12.06 13.03 7.34
C ALA A 78 -12.63 11.62 7.63
N GLN A 79 -13.17 10.95 6.60
CA GLN A 79 -13.67 9.58 6.71
C GLN A 79 -12.54 8.59 6.97
N ILE A 80 -11.41 8.70 6.26
CA ILE A 80 -10.22 7.84 6.49
C ILE A 80 -9.75 7.98 7.94
N ASN A 81 -9.55 9.22 8.40
CA ASN A 81 -9.09 9.49 9.76
C ASN A 81 -10.10 9.02 10.83
N ALA A 82 -11.41 9.15 10.57
CA ALA A 82 -12.43 8.65 11.48
C ALA A 82 -12.42 7.13 11.56
N TYR A 83 -12.27 6.46 10.42
CA TYR A 83 -12.16 5.00 10.34
C TYR A 83 -10.91 4.50 11.05
N ALA A 84 -9.74 5.09 10.77
CA ALA A 84 -8.48 4.76 11.43
C ALA A 84 -8.58 4.82 12.96
N ARG A 85 -9.24 5.86 13.50
CA ARG A 85 -9.49 5.99 14.95
C ARG A 85 -10.44 4.93 15.52
N SER A 86 -11.26 4.30 14.69
CA SER A 86 -12.19 3.24 15.11
C SER A 86 -11.57 1.84 15.08
N LEU A 87 -10.38 1.68 14.50
CA LEU A 87 -9.65 0.42 14.49
C LEU A 87 -9.25 0.00 15.90
N SER A 88 -9.22 -1.32 16.15
CA SER A 88 -8.73 -1.86 17.40
C SER A 88 -7.24 -1.57 17.57
N THR A 89 -6.79 -1.44 18.81
CA THR A 89 -5.37 -1.26 19.14
C THR A 89 -4.52 -2.40 18.57
N SER A 90 -4.99 -3.65 18.64
CA SER A 90 -4.29 -4.82 18.09
C SER A 90 -3.96 -4.66 16.60
N ILE A 91 -4.93 -4.28 15.77
CA ILE A 91 -4.69 -4.10 14.33
C ILE A 91 -3.75 -2.93 14.07
N ARG A 92 -3.85 -1.85 14.86
CA ARG A 92 -2.95 -0.71 14.75
C ARG A 92 -1.51 -1.09 15.10
N ASP A 93 -1.31 -1.87 16.15
CA ASP A 93 0.01 -2.35 16.56
C ASP A 93 0.64 -3.25 15.48
N GLU A 94 -0.15 -4.12 14.85
CA GLU A 94 0.30 -4.94 13.71
C GLU A 94 0.70 -4.07 12.50
N LEU A 95 -0.09 -3.04 12.16
CA LEU A 95 0.26 -2.10 11.09
C LEU A 95 1.57 -1.35 11.38
N ILE A 96 1.79 -0.95 12.63
CA ILE A 96 3.03 -0.28 13.06
C ILE A 96 4.22 -1.24 12.96
N ALA A 97 4.08 -2.47 13.45
CA ALA A 97 5.12 -3.47 13.37
C ALA A 97 5.52 -3.75 11.91
N ALA A 98 4.55 -3.91 11.01
CA ALA A 98 4.80 -4.09 9.58
C ALA A 98 5.54 -2.89 8.96
N ARG A 99 5.19 -1.66 9.35
CA ARG A 99 5.90 -0.44 8.91
C ARG A 99 7.35 -0.43 9.38
N ASP A 100 7.61 -0.86 10.61
CA ASP A 100 8.93 -0.85 11.20
C ASP A 100 9.83 -1.94 10.57
N GLU A 101 9.28 -3.12 10.27
CA GLU A 101 9.97 -4.15 9.49
C GLU A 101 10.31 -3.68 8.07
N GLU A 102 9.35 -3.13 7.33
CA GLU A 102 9.61 -2.55 6.00
C GLU A 102 10.64 -1.41 6.05
N THR A 103 10.61 -0.59 7.09
CA THR A 103 11.60 0.48 7.27
C THR A 103 12.99 -0.09 7.54
N THR A 104 13.08 -1.17 8.33
CA THR A 104 14.34 -1.87 8.59
C THR A 104 14.91 -2.45 7.30
N GLU A 105 14.09 -3.12 6.49
CA GLU A 105 14.54 -3.71 5.23
C GLU A 105 14.95 -2.64 4.20
N ARG A 106 14.17 -1.56 4.10
CA ARG A 106 14.53 -0.39 3.29
C ARG A 106 15.85 0.24 3.74
N ASN A 107 16.10 0.32 5.05
CA ASN A 107 17.35 0.88 5.58
C ASN A 107 18.53 -0.07 5.34
N ARG A 108 18.34 -1.39 5.43
CA ARG A 108 19.37 -2.41 5.12
C ARG A 108 19.86 -2.29 3.67
N THR A 109 18.93 -2.05 2.75
CA THR A 109 19.20 -1.91 1.32
C THR A 109 19.48 -0.48 0.88
N LEU A 110 19.42 0.48 1.81
CA LEU A 110 19.67 1.88 1.54
C LEU A 110 21.12 2.06 1.07
N GLY A 111 21.27 2.62 -0.14
CA GLY A 111 22.58 2.93 -0.70
C GLY A 111 23.12 1.87 -1.65
N TRP A 112 22.46 0.71 -1.77
CA TRP A 112 22.74 -0.27 -2.81
C TRP A 112 22.67 0.39 -4.20
N CYS A 113 23.49 -0.11 -5.12
CA CYS A 113 23.60 0.39 -6.48
C CYS A 113 23.51 -0.78 -7.46
N HIS A 114 22.61 -0.66 -8.43
CA HIS A 114 22.41 -1.65 -9.50
C HIS A 114 22.95 -1.13 -10.85
N CYS A 115 23.90 -0.20 -10.83
CA CYS A 115 24.49 0.29 -12.08
C CYS A 115 25.46 -0.76 -12.64
N PRO A 116 25.65 -0.82 -13.97
CA PRO A 116 26.57 -1.79 -14.58
C PRO A 116 28.06 -1.43 -14.38
N HIS A 117 28.36 -0.33 -13.68
CA HIS A 117 29.70 0.26 -13.59
C HIS A 117 30.46 -0.15 -12.32
N ALA A 118 30.12 -1.28 -11.71
CA ALA A 118 30.78 -1.78 -10.49
C ALA A 118 32.30 -1.97 -10.69
N HIS A 119 32.71 -2.44 -11.87
CA HIS A 119 34.11 -2.75 -12.18
C HIS A 119 34.66 -1.92 -13.35
N ILE A 120 33.77 -1.36 -14.18
CA ILE A 120 34.15 -0.64 -15.41
C ILE A 120 33.60 0.79 -15.33
N ALA A 121 34.50 1.76 -15.46
CA ALA A 121 34.14 3.17 -15.50
C ALA A 121 33.17 3.48 -16.66
N PRO A 122 32.18 4.37 -16.47
CA PRO A 122 31.25 4.75 -17.52
C PRO A 122 31.91 5.55 -18.65
N ASN A 123 33.03 6.23 -18.38
CA ASN A 123 33.78 7.03 -19.35
C ASN A 123 35.23 7.26 -18.88
N ALA A 124 36.07 7.82 -19.77
CA ALA A 124 37.49 8.07 -19.52
C ALA A 124 37.81 9.11 -18.43
N HIS A 125 36.82 9.88 -17.97
CA HIS A 125 36.98 10.94 -16.98
C HIS A 125 36.38 10.57 -15.61
N SER A 126 35.85 9.35 -15.48
CA SER A 126 35.22 8.84 -14.27
C SER A 126 35.89 7.54 -13.84
N GLY A 127 35.82 7.22 -12.55
CA GLY A 127 36.18 5.88 -12.06
C GLY A 127 35.00 4.91 -12.10
N PRO A 128 35.22 3.62 -11.76
CA PRO A 128 34.15 2.70 -11.42
C PRO A 128 33.26 3.27 -10.30
N CYS A 129 32.02 2.82 -10.24
CA CYS A 129 31.08 3.25 -9.22
C CYS A 129 31.55 2.83 -7.82
N THR A 130 31.60 3.78 -6.89
CA THR A 130 32.11 3.57 -5.52
C THR A 130 31.04 3.11 -4.53
N ARG A 131 29.77 3.02 -4.96
CA ARG A 131 28.66 2.55 -4.12
C ARG A 131 28.70 1.03 -3.96
N TYR A 132 28.08 0.53 -2.91
CA TYR A 132 27.92 -0.91 -2.70
C TYR A 132 27.01 -1.51 -3.78
N HIS A 133 27.49 -2.55 -4.46
CA HIS A 133 26.70 -3.34 -5.40
C HIS A 133 26.40 -4.68 -4.71
N PRO A 134 25.12 -5.00 -4.46
CA PRO A 134 24.78 -6.26 -3.80
C PRO A 134 25.17 -7.43 -4.69
N THR A 135 25.50 -8.54 -4.05
CA THR A 135 25.59 -9.84 -4.72
C THR A 135 24.20 -10.30 -5.19
N GLU A 136 24.15 -11.23 -6.14
CA GLU A 136 22.88 -11.81 -6.61
C GLU A 136 22.08 -12.46 -5.46
N ASP A 137 22.77 -13.12 -4.52
CA ASP A 137 22.14 -13.74 -3.36
C ASP A 137 21.52 -12.71 -2.40
N GLU A 138 22.20 -11.59 -2.17
CA GLU A 138 21.68 -10.49 -1.34
C GLU A 138 20.46 -9.81 -1.98
N ASP A 139 20.51 -9.63 -3.30
CA ASP A 139 19.41 -9.02 -4.06
C ASP A 139 18.19 -9.96 -4.08
N HIS A 140 18.42 -11.25 -4.32
CA HIS A 140 17.37 -12.26 -4.23
C HIS A 140 16.76 -12.34 -2.83
N ALA A 141 17.58 -12.37 -1.78
CA ALA A 141 17.10 -12.34 -0.40
C ALA A 141 16.28 -11.07 -0.09
N HIS A 142 16.68 -9.92 -0.62
CA HIS A 142 15.90 -8.68 -0.53
C HIS A 142 14.51 -8.82 -1.16
N TYR A 143 14.42 -9.34 -2.39
CA TYR A 143 13.12 -9.50 -3.04
C TYR A 143 12.21 -10.49 -2.32
N LEU A 144 12.75 -11.60 -1.80
CA LEU A 144 11.97 -12.55 -1.01
C LEU A 144 11.41 -11.91 0.26
N GLU A 145 12.23 -11.12 0.95
CA GLU A 145 11.79 -10.41 2.15
C GLU A 145 10.76 -9.32 1.83
N ALA A 146 10.96 -8.56 0.75
CA ALA A 146 10.01 -7.56 0.29
C ALA A 146 8.65 -8.17 -0.11
N ASP A 147 8.65 -9.37 -0.70
CA ASP A 147 7.41 -10.10 -1.04
C ASP A 147 6.71 -10.62 0.22
N ARG A 148 7.46 -11.18 1.17
CA ARG A 148 6.94 -11.59 2.49
C ARG A 148 6.26 -10.43 3.21
N LEU A 149 6.92 -9.28 3.29
CA LEU A 149 6.40 -8.08 3.94
C LEU A 149 5.16 -7.53 3.24
N ARG A 150 5.14 -7.57 1.91
CA ARG A 150 3.96 -7.18 1.12
C ARG A 150 2.76 -8.07 1.45
N GLY A 151 2.95 -9.39 1.48
CA GLY A 151 1.91 -10.35 1.84
C GLY A 151 1.35 -10.10 3.24
N ILE A 152 2.23 -9.85 4.23
CA ILE A 152 1.82 -9.51 5.59
C ILE A 152 1.00 -8.22 5.62
N THR A 153 1.47 -7.16 4.96
CA THR A 153 0.73 -5.88 4.90
C THR A 153 -0.63 -6.07 4.22
N GLU A 154 -0.70 -6.84 3.13
CA GLU A 154 -1.97 -7.14 2.45
C GLU A 154 -2.97 -7.89 3.35
N ASP A 155 -2.51 -8.88 4.11
CA ASP A 155 -3.34 -9.65 5.05
C ASP A 155 -3.84 -8.79 6.22
N ILE A 156 -2.99 -7.94 6.78
CA ILE A 156 -3.39 -6.97 7.81
C ILE A 156 -4.43 -6.01 7.24
N LEU A 157 -4.23 -5.49 6.02
CA LEU A 157 -5.17 -4.56 5.38
C LEU A 157 -6.53 -5.21 5.11
N ARG A 158 -6.58 -6.48 4.66
CA ARG A 158 -7.85 -7.21 4.47
C ARG A 158 -8.66 -7.30 5.76
N ARG A 159 -7.99 -7.59 6.88
CA ARG A 159 -8.62 -7.64 8.21
C ARG A 159 -9.02 -6.25 8.71
N ALA A 160 -8.12 -5.28 8.61
CA ALA A 160 -8.35 -3.91 9.04
C ALA A 160 -9.54 -3.28 8.33
N LEU A 161 -9.68 -3.55 7.02
CA LEU A 161 -10.78 -3.08 6.17
C LEU A 161 -11.99 -4.02 6.18
N ARG A 162 -11.97 -5.08 6.98
CA ARG A 162 -13.10 -6.02 7.15
C ARG A 162 -13.66 -6.54 5.82
N LEU A 163 -12.77 -6.91 4.90
CA LEU A 163 -13.14 -7.38 3.56
C LEU A 163 -13.50 -8.88 3.55
N ASN A 164 -13.08 -9.61 4.58
CA ASN A 164 -13.32 -11.04 4.72
C ASN A 164 -14.72 -11.36 5.28
N GLU A 165 -15.39 -10.39 5.92
CA GLU A 165 -16.74 -10.59 6.52
C GLU A 165 -17.81 -10.97 5.47
N GLN A 166 -17.61 -10.59 4.21
CA GLN A 166 -18.55 -10.94 3.13
C GLN A 166 -18.44 -12.41 2.68
N ALA A 167 -17.27 -13.04 2.85
CA ALA A 167 -17.09 -14.46 2.57
C ALA A 167 -17.76 -15.31 3.66
N GLU A 168 -17.59 -14.94 4.93
CA GLU A 168 -18.17 -15.66 6.08
C GLU A 168 -19.70 -15.60 6.10
N GLN A 169 -20.31 -14.49 5.64
CA GLN A 169 -21.77 -14.38 5.58
C GLN A 169 -22.39 -15.26 4.48
N LEU A 170 -21.70 -15.50 3.36
CA LEU A 170 -22.18 -16.37 2.28
C LEU A 170 -22.13 -17.85 2.67
N ASP A 171 -21.10 -18.28 3.41
CA ASP A 171 -20.98 -19.65 3.91
C ASP A 171 -22.09 -20.03 4.91
N LEU A 172 -22.65 -19.04 5.62
CA LEU A 172 -23.71 -19.24 6.61
C LEU A 172 -25.08 -19.59 6.00
N PHE A 173 -25.30 -19.29 4.70
CA PHE A 173 -26.55 -19.57 3.98
C PHE A 173 -26.48 -20.81 3.07
N THR A 174 -25.34 -21.53 3.07
CA THR A 174 -25.12 -22.78 2.31
C THR A 174 -25.24 -24.06 3.14
N LEU A 175 -25.79 -23.98 4.36
CA LEU A 175 -26.08 -25.13 5.23
C LEU A 175 -27.55 -25.57 5.14
#